data_AF-A0A246DNR9-F1
#
_entry.id   AF-A0A246DNR9-F1
#
_cell.length_a   1.000
_cell.length_b   1.000
_cell.length_c   1.000
_cell.angle_alpha   90.00
_cell.angle_beta   90.00
_cell.angle_gamma   90.00
#
_symmetry.space_group_name_H-M   'P 1'
#
loop_
_entity.id
_entity.type
_entity.pdbx_description
1 polymer ?
#
loop_
_entity_poly.entity_id
_entity_poly.type
_entity_poly.pdbx_seq_one_letter_code
_entity_poly.pdbx_strand_id
1 'polypeptide(L)'
;MRYMLMLHADEAAGRSIAPEDMARVMDQMYAYQQALEKAAAFVSSNALGSSSEASLVRVQGNEVSVLDGPFSGVTWAGPACRSGRMINARATGS
;
A
#
# COMPACT_ATOMS: atom_id res chain seq x y z
N MET A 1 -20.28 14.06 3.80
CA MET A 1 -19.59 12.76 4.03
C MET A 1 -18.34 12.72 3.16
N ARG A 2 -17.26 12.06 3.61
CA ARG A 2 -16.00 11.93 2.87
C ARG A 2 -15.66 10.45 2.71
N TYR A 3 -15.16 10.07 1.54
CA TYR A 3 -14.79 8.71 1.21
C TYR A 3 -13.36 8.68 0.68
N MET A 4 -12.63 7.61 0.98
CA MET A 4 -11.29 7.38 0.46
C MET A 4 -11.36 6.23 -0.55
N LEU A 5 -10.92 6.50 -1.77
CA LEU A 5 -10.81 5.51 -2.84
C LEU A 5 -9.37 4.99 -2.85
N MET A 6 -9.16 3.75 -2.45
CA MET A 6 -7.85 3.10 -2.49
C MET A 6 -7.73 2.30 -3.78
N LEU A 7 -6.79 2.69 -4.65
CA LEU A 7 -6.46 1.95 -5.86
C LEU A 7 -5.38 0.92 -5.52
N HIS A 8 -5.75 -0.36 -5.50
CA HIS A 8 -4.82 -1.45 -5.27
C HIS A 8 -4.48 -2.12 -6.60
N ALA A 9 -3.20 -2.18 -6.94
CA ALA A 9 -2.69 -2.88 -8.11
C ALA A 9 -1.44 -3.68 -7.74
N ASP A 10 -1.18 -4.75 -8.49
CA ASP A 10 0.08 -5.49 -8.37
C ASP A 10 1.20 -4.67 -9.03
N GLU A 11 2.19 -4.24 -8.23
CA GLU A 11 3.33 -3.44 -8.69
C GLU A 11 4.23 -4.20 -9.69
N ALA A 12 4.30 -5.53 -9.61
CA ALA A 12 5.08 -6.33 -10.55
C ALA A 12 4.40 -6.35 -11.93
N ALA A 13 3.09 -6.55 -11.94
CA ALA A 13 2.29 -6.43 -13.16
C ALA A 13 2.34 -5.01 -13.72
N GLY A 14 2.23 -3.98 -12.86
CA GLY A 14 2.32 -2.57 -13.26
C GLY A 14 3.63 -2.19 -13.95
N ARG A 15 4.77 -2.75 -13.50
CA ARG A 15 6.09 -2.55 -14.13
C ARG A 15 6.22 -3.16 -15.52
N SER A 16 5.40 -4.17 -15.85
CA SER A 16 5.42 -4.82 -17.16
C SER A 16 4.60 -4.10 -18.22
N ILE A 17 3.80 -3.09 -17.84
CA ILE A 17 2.96 -2.35 -18.77
C ILE A 17 3.81 -1.40 -19.60
N ALA A 18 3.54 -1.35 -20.91
CA ALA A 18 4.20 -0.42 -21.80
C ALA A 18 4.00 1.03 -21.33
N PRO A 19 5.04 1.88 -21.40
CA PRO A 19 4.96 3.25 -20.90
C PRO A 19 3.88 4.09 -21.60
N GLU A 20 3.59 3.80 -22.88
CA GLU A 20 2.53 4.46 -23.64
C GLU A 20 1.13 4.14 -23.09
N ASP A 21 0.88 2.89 -22.72
CA ASP A 21 -0.40 2.49 -22.13
C ASP A 21 -0.55 3.06 -20.71
N MET A 22 0.55 3.16 -19.95
CA MET A 22 0.53 3.86 -18.66
C MET A 22 0.23 5.35 -18.81
N ALA A 23 0.80 6.03 -19.81
CA ALA A 23 0.48 7.44 -20.07
C ALA A 23 -1.02 7.61 -20.37
N ARG A 24 -1.61 6.74 -21.20
CA ARG A 24 -3.05 6.77 -21.52
C ARG A 24 -3.93 6.56 -20.28
N VAL A 25 -3.56 5.65 -19.39
CA VAL A 25 -4.29 5.44 -18.13
C VAL A 25 -4.18 6.67 -17.22
N MET A 26 -3.00 7.29 -17.13
CA MET A 26 -2.81 8.51 -16.35
C MET A 26 -3.64 9.68 -16.90
N ASP A 27 -3.72 9.84 -18.22
CA ASP A 27 -4.58 10.86 -18.85
C ASP A 27 -6.06 10.66 -18.48
N GLN A 28 -6.53 9.42 -18.45
CA GLN A 28 -7.90 9.10 -18.00
C GLN A 28 -8.11 9.43 -16.52
N MET A 29 -7.12 9.17 -15.66
CA MET A 29 -7.16 9.53 -14.24
C MET A 29 -7.23 11.05 -14.04
N TYR A 30 -6.45 11.82 -14.81
CA TYR A 30 -6.52 13.29 -14.77
C TYR A 30 -7.88 13.82 -15.26
N ALA A 31 -8.44 13.25 -16.33
CA ALA A 31 -9.77 13.62 -16.80
C ALA A 31 -10.86 13.36 -15.74
N TYR A 32 -10.75 12.23 -15.03
CA TYR A 32 -11.66 11.89 -13.92
C TYR A 32 -11.49 12.86 -12.74
N GLN A 33 -10.26 13.20 -12.38
CA GLN A 33 -9.98 14.20 -11.35
C GLN A 33 -10.62 15.56 -11.69
N GLN A 34 -10.45 16.05 -12.92
CA GLN A 34 -11.06 17.31 -13.36
C GLN A 34 -12.59 17.29 -13.29
N ALA A 35 -13.21 16.15 -13.57
CA ALA A 35 -14.66 15.99 -13.43
C ALA A 35 -15.09 16.08 -11.95
N LEU A 36 -14.33 15.46 -11.03
CA LEU A 36 -14.61 15.52 -9.59
C LEU A 36 -14.37 16.91 -9.00
N GLU A 37 -13.37 17.64 -9.49
CA GLU A 37 -13.11 19.03 -9.11
C GLU A 37 -14.27 19.94 -9.53
N LYS A 38 -14.75 19.81 -10.78
CA LYS A 38 -15.94 20.55 -11.25
C LYS A 38 -17.20 20.23 -10.46
N ALA A 39 -17.32 18.99 -9.98
CA ALA A 39 -18.42 18.56 -9.13
C ALA A 39 -18.26 18.97 -7.65
N ALA A 40 -17.18 19.67 -7.28
CA ALA A 40 -16.83 20.05 -5.91
C ALA A 40 -16.79 18.86 -4.92
N ALA A 41 -16.56 17.64 -5.44
CA ALA A 41 -16.49 16.40 -4.67
C ALA A 41 -15.04 15.96 -4.40
N PHE A 42 -14.07 16.57 -5.07
CA PHE A 42 -12.65 16.29 -4.90
C PHE A 42 -12.11 16.87 -3.59
N VAL A 43 -11.45 16.04 -2.78
CA VAL A 43 -10.79 16.46 -1.53
C VAL A 43 -9.28 16.42 -1.68
N SER A 44 -8.73 15.28 -2.10
CA SER A 44 -7.31 15.08 -2.38
C SER A 44 -7.08 13.82 -3.20
N SER A 45 -5.96 13.77 -3.91
CA SER A 45 -5.44 12.57 -4.58
C SER A 45 -3.92 12.66 -4.65
N ASN A 46 -3.24 11.59 -4.25
CA ASN A 46 -1.79 11.47 -4.35
C ASN A 46 -1.46 10.08 -4.90
N ALA A 47 -0.55 10.04 -5.88
CA ALA A 47 0.09 8.80 -6.29
C ALA A 47 1.06 8.33 -5.20
N LEU A 48 1.03 7.04 -4.89
CA LEU A 48 1.97 6.43 -3.95
C LEU A 48 3.24 6.01 -4.69
N GLY A 49 4.38 6.14 -4.02
CA GLY A 49 5.65 5.56 -4.46
C GLY A 49 5.65 4.03 -4.31
N SER A 50 6.77 3.41 -4.67
CA SER A 50 6.94 1.96 -4.53
C SER A 50 6.74 1.50 -3.08
N SER A 51 6.06 0.37 -2.87
CA SER A 51 5.93 -0.25 -1.55
C SER A 51 7.27 -0.53 -0.86
N SER A 52 8.35 -0.70 -1.64
CA SER A 52 9.72 -0.90 -1.14
C SER A 52 10.34 0.35 -0.51
N GLU A 53 9.86 1.55 -0.83
CA GLU A 53 10.35 2.83 -0.30
C GLU A 53 9.62 3.27 0.97
N ALA A 54 8.57 2.53 1.36
CA ALA A 54 7.81 2.83 2.56
C ALA A 54 8.66 2.56 3.82
N SER A 55 8.53 3.42 4.84
CA SER A 55 9.07 3.17 6.17
C SER A 55 7.93 3.00 7.17
N LEU A 56 7.97 1.93 7.94
CA LEU A 56 7.02 1.64 9.01
C LEU A 56 7.58 2.12 10.35
N VAL A 57 6.87 3.04 11.00
CA VAL A 57 7.16 3.43 12.39
C VAL A 57 6.21 2.65 13.31
N ARG A 58 6.76 1.87 14.23
CA ARG A 58 6.03 1.09 15.22
C ARG A 58 6.29 1.64 16.61
N VAL A 59 5.22 1.90 17.35
CA VAL A 59 5.28 2.32 18.75
C VAL A 59 4.70 1.21 19.63
N GLN A 60 5.48 0.72 20.57
CA GLN A 60 5.07 -0.29 21.56
C GLN A 60 5.38 0.22 22.97
N GLY A 61 4.35 0.75 23.65
CA GLY A 61 4.53 1.40 24.94
C GLY A 61 5.47 2.60 24.81
N ASN A 62 6.65 2.50 25.41
CA ASN A 62 7.68 3.55 25.40
C ASN A 62 8.80 3.31 24.37
N GLU A 63 8.71 2.24 23.58
CA GLU A 63 9.69 1.89 22.56
C GLU A 63 9.17 2.25 21.17
N VAL A 64 10.01 2.92 20.38
CA VAL A 64 9.73 3.29 18.99
C VAL A 64 10.76 2.58 18.11
N SER A 65 10.29 1.78 17.15
CA SER A 65 11.14 1.14 16.15
C SER A 65 10.73 1.59 14.74
N VAL A 66 11.72 1.80 13.89
CA VAL A 66 11.54 2.13 12.47
C VAL A 66 12.03 0.95 11.65
N LEU A 67 11.19 0.47 10.75
CA LEU A 67 11.47 -0.66 9.87
C LEU A 67 11.28 -0.20 8.43
N ASP A 68 12.21 -0.53 7.56
CA ASP A 68 12.08 -0.24 6.13
C ASP A 68 11.27 -1.34 5.44
N GLY A 69 10.31 -0.94 4.62
CA GLY A 69 9.40 -1.80 3.86
C GLY A 69 7.92 -1.67 4.24
N PRO A 70 7.05 -2.40 3.51
CA PRO A 70 5.61 -2.32 3.70
C PRO A 70 5.15 -3.03 4.99
N PHE A 71 3.95 -2.69 5.44
CA PHE A 71 3.36 -3.27 6.66
C PHE A 71 3.15 -4.80 6.59
N SER A 72 2.98 -5.39 5.40
CA SER A 72 2.62 -6.81 5.23
C SER A 72 3.71 -7.81 5.60
N GLY A 73 4.98 -7.39 5.70
CA GLY A 73 6.13 -8.27 5.96
C GLY A 73 6.63 -8.28 7.40
N VAL A 74 6.11 -7.40 8.27
CA VAL A 74 6.64 -7.30 9.65
C VAL A 74 6.03 -8.38 10.53
N THR A 75 6.88 -9.28 11.04
CA THR A 75 6.43 -10.28 12.01
C THR A 75 6.09 -9.58 13.33
N TRP A 76 4.81 -9.65 13.72
CA TRP A 76 4.36 -9.10 15.00
C TRP A 76 4.82 -10.01 16.15
N ALA A 77 6.09 -9.90 16.53
CA ALA A 77 6.61 -10.54 17.74
C ALA A 77 6.32 -9.65 18.96
N GLY A 78 5.05 -9.60 19.39
CA GLY A 78 4.68 -9.13 20.73
C GLY A 78 4.60 -10.31 21.71
N PRO A 79 4.78 -10.11 23.03
CA PRO A 79 4.74 -11.18 24.03
C PRO A 79 3.40 -11.93 24.11
N ALA A 80 2.35 -11.48 23.41
CA ALA A 80 1.05 -12.13 23.33
C ALA A 80 1.02 -13.37 22.42
N CYS A 81 2.04 -13.61 21.57
CA CYS A 81 2.09 -14.82 20.74
C CYS A 81 2.88 -15.95 21.42
N ARG A 82 2.56 -16.24 22.69
CA ARG A 82 3.14 -17.39 23.44
C ARG A 82 2.09 -18.41 23.90
N SER A 83 0.82 -18.24 23.53
CA SER A 83 -0.26 -19.21 23.78
C SER A 83 -0.84 -19.74 22.45
N GLY A 84 -0.05 -20.60 21.81
CA GLY A 84 -0.47 -21.66 20.88
C GLY A 84 -1.80 -21.53 20.14
N ARG A 85 -1.74 -21.10 18.88
CA ARG A 85 -2.26 -21.92 17.77
C ARG A 85 -1.68 -21.44 16.44
N MET A 86 -0.93 -22.35 15.80
CA MET A 86 -0.43 -22.21 14.43
C MET A 86 -1.58 -22.01 13.45
N ILE A 87 -1.47 -21.00 12.60
CA ILE A 87 -1.81 -21.02 11.16
C ILE A 87 -0.77 -20.08 10.56
N ASN A 88 0.34 -20.50 9.95
CA ASN A 88 0.46 -21.46 8.88
C ASN A 88 1.90 -22.00 8.86
N ALA A 89 2.05 -23.32 9.01
CA ALA A 89 3.31 -24.02 8.80
C ALA A 89 3.41 -24.48 7.34
N ARG A 90 4.65 -24.63 6.87
CA ARG A 90 5.14 -25.24 5.60
C ARG A 90 5.57 -24.18 4.57
N ALA A 91 6.86 -23.87 4.35
CA ALA A 91 8.09 -24.67 4.25
C ALA A 91 8.06 -25.73 3.14
N THR A 92 8.61 -25.40 1.96
CA THR A 92 9.34 -26.25 0.98
C THR A 92 9.80 -25.28 -0.11
N GLY A 93 11.08 -25.05 -0.45
CA GLY A 93 12.28 -25.85 -0.28
C GLY A 93 12.85 -26.18 -1.66
N SER A 94 13.86 -25.42 -2.10
CA SER A 94 15.05 -25.84 -2.89
C SER A 94 15.83 -24.60 -3.28
#